data_AF-A0A1V5HNZ7-F1
#
_entry.id   AF-A0A1V5HNZ7-F1
#
_cell.length_a   1.000
_cell.length_b   1.000
_cell.length_c   1.000
_cell.angle_alpha   90.00
_cell.angle_beta   90.00
_cell.angle_gamma   90.00
#
_symmetry.space_group_name_H-M   'P 1'
#
loop_
_entity.id
_entity.type
_entity.pdbx_description
1 polymer ?
#
loop_
_entity_poly.entity_id
_entity_poly.type
_entity_poly.pdbx_seq_one_letter_code
_entity_poly.pdbx_strand_id
1 'polypeptide(L)'
;MKTIEQNVICEQTINKSRFICQLIPVASLAEAKSALSAIKKEHPTATHHCYAYIIGANQSQAKFSDDGEPSNTAGSVIYGVLGKHDLSNILAVVIRYYGGIKLGAGGLVRAYSSSVALALEKAVFLPIINYVILTLTFAYSHHHSVMKLLENYEIIDKVFESDINLSVRVPKDDVELLSALLSDQSKNQIIIKQNEQ
;
A
#
# COMPACT_ATOMS: atom_id res chain seq x y z
N MET A 1 -6.53 1.81 -0.49
CA MET A 1 -5.07 1.81 -0.28
C MET A 1 -4.35 2.16 -1.56
N LYS A 2 -3.21 2.84 -1.43
CA LYS A 2 -2.33 3.16 -2.56
C LYS A 2 -0.86 2.99 -2.17
N THR A 3 0.02 2.93 -3.16
CA THR A 3 1.47 3.02 -3.00
C THR A 3 2.00 4.15 -3.86
N ILE A 4 3.32 4.27 -3.99
CA ILE A 4 3.99 5.20 -4.88
C ILE A 4 4.63 4.44 -6.04
N GLU A 5 4.69 5.05 -7.21
CA GLU A 5 5.25 4.43 -8.42
C GLU A 5 6.77 4.18 -8.31
N GLN A 6 7.49 5.12 -7.70
CA GLN A 6 8.95 5.11 -7.64
C GLN A 6 9.46 5.76 -6.35
N ASN A 7 10.75 5.58 -6.09
CA ASN A 7 11.40 6.22 -4.94
C ASN A 7 11.30 7.74 -5.05
N VAL A 8 11.04 8.40 -3.93
CA VAL A 8 11.01 9.86 -3.83
C VAL A 8 11.97 10.29 -2.73
N ILE A 9 12.84 11.25 -3.06
CA ILE A 9 13.77 11.85 -2.11
C ILE A 9 13.45 13.33 -2.00
N CYS A 10 13.31 13.82 -0.77
CA CYS A 10 13.17 15.23 -0.49
C CYS A 10 14.02 15.64 0.69
N GLU A 11 14.70 16.77 0.58
CA GLU A 11 15.52 17.33 1.65
C GLU A 11 14.94 18.67 2.12
N GLN A 12 15.05 18.93 3.42
CA GLN A 12 14.84 20.26 3.98
C GLN A 12 15.81 20.51 5.16
N THR A 13 16.02 21.79 5.47
CA THR A 13 16.83 22.22 6.62
C THR A 13 15.97 23.03 7.59
N ILE A 14 15.95 22.62 8.86
CA ILE A 14 15.20 23.28 9.94
C ILE A 14 16.15 23.54 11.11
N ASN A 15 16.31 24.81 11.49
CA ASN A 15 17.23 25.24 12.56
C ASN A 15 18.60 24.58 12.45
N LYS A 16 19.22 24.69 11.26
CA LYS A 16 20.51 24.08 10.88
C LYS A 16 20.55 22.55 10.85
N SER A 17 19.51 21.86 11.32
CA SER A 17 19.43 20.39 11.19
C SER A 17 18.92 20.04 9.80
N ARG A 18 19.60 19.13 9.12
CA ARG A 18 19.22 18.65 7.79
C ARG A 18 18.38 17.38 7.91
N PHE A 19 17.25 17.35 7.22
CA PHE A 19 16.32 16.22 7.16
C PHE A 19 16.17 15.77 5.72
N ILE A 20 16.49 14.52 5.44
CA ILE A 20 16.33 13.89 4.13
C ILE A 20 15.29 12.80 4.28
N CYS A 21 14.13 12.97 3.65
CA CYS A 21 13.10 11.95 3.57
C CYS A 21 13.26 11.15 2.28
N GLN A 22 13.29 9.83 2.42
CA GLN A 22 13.19 8.89 1.31
C GLN A 22 11.92 8.05 1.48
N LEU A 23 11.05 8.08 0.47
CA LEU A 23 9.90 7.20 0.33
C LEU A 23 10.22 6.14 -0.71
N ILE A 24 9.97 4.88 -0.40
CA ILE A 24 10.37 3.73 -1.22
C ILE A 24 9.18 2.76 -1.29
N PRO A 25 8.65 2.43 -2.48
CA PRO A 25 7.69 1.35 -2.62
C PRO A 25 8.39 0.01 -2.35
N VAL A 26 7.76 -0.84 -1.55
CA VAL A 26 8.30 -2.15 -1.14
C VAL A 26 7.19 -3.18 -1.13
N ALA A 27 7.43 -4.35 -1.71
CA ALA A 27 6.45 -5.43 -1.76
C ALA A 27 6.54 -6.39 -0.55
N SER A 28 7.64 -6.34 0.20
CA SER A 28 7.89 -7.29 1.28
C SER A 28 8.70 -6.71 2.43
N LEU A 29 8.62 -7.35 3.61
CA LEU A 29 9.43 -7.00 4.77
C LEU A 29 10.93 -7.15 4.48
N ALA A 30 11.31 -8.12 3.65
CA ALA A 30 12.69 -8.33 3.24
C ALA A 30 13.22 -7.14 2.43
N GLU A 31 12.45 -6.64 1.46
CA GLU A 31 12.78 -5.45 0.70
C GLU A 31 12.89 -4.21 1.59
N ALA A 32 11.93 -4.00 2.50
CA ALA A 32 11.98 -2.86 3.43
C ALA A 32 13.24 -2.88 4.30
N LYS A 33 13.62 -4.04 4.84
CA LYS A 33 14.86 -4.20 5.63
C LYS A 33 16.11 -3.98 4.78
N SER A 34 16.13 -4.49 3.55
CA SER A 34 17.23 -4.34 2.62
C SER A 34 17.45 -2.86 2.26
N ALA A 35 16.37 -2.16 1.89
CA ALA A 35 16.39 -0.74 1.55
C ALA A 35 16.83 0.12 2.74
N LEU A 36 16.30 -0.12 3.95
CA LEU A 36 16.73 0.58 5.16
C LEU A 36 18.23 0.36 5.44
N SER A 37 18.74 -0.86 5.25
CA SER A 37 20.16 -1.17 5.41
C SER A 37 21.03 -0.42 4.39
N ALA A 38 20.58 -0.34 3.13
CA ALA A 38 21.26 0.42 2.09
C ALA A 38 21.34 1.91 2.44
N ILE A 39 20.23 2.52 2.88
CA ILE A 39 20.19 3.93 3.31
C ILE A 39 21.16 4.18 4.48
N LYS A 40 21.17 3.30 5.49
CA LYS A 40 22.08 3.43 6.63
C LYS A 40 23.55 3.37 6.22
N LYS A 41 23.88 2.61 5.16
CA LYS A 41 25.24 2.56 4.58
C LYS A 41 25.58 3.78 3.75
N GLU A 42 24.60 4.39 3.07
CA GLU A 42 24.77 5.64 2.30
C GLU A 42 24.94 6.85 3.22
N HIS A 43 24.28 6.85 4.39
CA HIS A 43 24.31 7.93 5.37
C HIS A 43 24.93 7.52 6.73
N PRO A 44 26.16 6.98 6.76
CA PRO A 44 26.72 6.37 7.98
C PRO A 44 26.98 7.38 9.11
N THR A 45 27.10 8.67 8.77
CA THR A 45 27.36 9.76 9.71
C THR A 45 26.10 10.52 10.15
N ALA A 46 24.91 10.09 9.70
CA ALA A 46 23.67 10.70 10.15
C ALA A 46 23.43 10.43 11.64
N THR A 47 22.80 11.39 12.32
CA THR A 47 22.48 11.30 13.74
C THR A 47 21.38 10.28 14.00
N HIS A 48 20.34 10.28 13.15
CA HIS A 48 19.21 9.37 13.25
C HIS A 48 18.71 8.96 11.86
N HIS A 49 18.21 7.73 11.76
CA HIS A 49 17.51 7.14 10.61
C HIS A 49 16.13 6.68 11.06
N CYS A 50 15.27 7.62 11.43
CA CYS A 50 13.92 7.30 11.89
C CYS A 50 13.10 6.79 10.70
N TYR A 51 12.28 5.77 10.90
CA TYR A 51 11.55 5.17 9.79
C TYR A 51 10.19 4.64 10.21
N ALA A 52 9.34 4.43 9.22
CA ALA A 52 8.17 3.58 9.32
C ALA A 52 7.95 2.82 8.01
N TYR A 53 7.42 1.61 8.09
CA TYR A 53 6.90 0.89 6.93
C TYR A 53 5.49 0.38 7.19
N ILE A 54 4.71 0.30 6.11
CA ILE A 54 3.37 -0.30 6.07
C ILE A 54 3.36 -1.23 4.86
N ILE A 55 3.13 -2.52 5.09
CA ILE A 55 3.17 -3.55 4.05
C ILE A 55 1.92 -4.43 4.16
N GLY A 56 1.32 -4.72 3.02
CA GLY A 56 0.16 -5.58 2.91
C GLY A 56 -1.19 -4.89 3.18
N ALA A 57 -2.27 -5.63 2.97
CA ALA A 57 -3.61 -5.12 3.21
C ALA A 57 -3.86 -4.86 4.69
N ASN A 58 -4.64 -3.81 5.01
CA ASN A 58 -5.02 -3.44 6.37
C ASN A 58 -3.83 -3.30 7.34
N GLN A 59 -2.67 -2.87 6.85
CA GLN A 59 -1.46 -2.68 7.66
C GLN A 59 -1.00 -3.98 8.36
N SER A 60 -1.21 -5.14 7.73
CA SER A 60 -0.89 -6.45 8.30
C SER A 60 0.57 -6.57 8.77
N GLN A 61 1.48 -5.85 8.14
CA GLN A 61 2.86 -5.70 8.58
C GLN A 61 3.26 -4.23 8.66
N ALA A 62 3.17 -3.66 9.85
CA ALA A 62 3.56 -2.28 10.12
C ALA A 62 4.58 -2.18 11.27
N LYS A 63 5.53 -1.26 11.13
CA LYS A 63 6.48 -0.91 12.21
C LYS A 63 6.99 0.49 12.02
N PHE A 64 7.34 1.14 13.13
CA PHE A 64 8.12 2.37 13.12
C PHE A 64 9.26 2.33 14.13
N SER A 65 10.20 3.26 13.99
CA SER A 65 11.30 3.46 14.93
C SER A 65 11.70 4.93 14.99
N ASP A 66 11.83 5.45 16.20
CA ASP A 66 12.40 6.78 16.46
C ASP A 66 13.94 6.79 16.35
N ASP A 67 14.61 5.64 16.19
CA ASP A 67 16.08 5.52 16.00
C ASP A 67 16.94 6.39 16.94
N GLY A 68 16.53 6.48 18.22
CA GLY A 68 17.25 7.26 19.24
C GLY A 68 16.76 8.71 19.43
N GLU A 69 15.83 9.19 18.60
CA GLU A 69 15.06 10.39 18.92
C GLU A 69 14.18 10.16 20.16
N PRO A 70 13.73 11.24 20.85
CA PRO A 70 12.75 11.12 21.92
C PRO A 70 11.51 10.34 21.49
N SER A 71 11.00 9.49 22.38
CA SER A 71 9.88 8.60 22.09
C SER A 71 8.68 9.34 21.50
N ASN A 72 8.12 8.77 20.44
CA ASN A 72 6.96 9.28 19.72
C ASN A 72 7.14 10.66 19.06
N THR A 73 8.37 11.02 18.69
CA THR A 73 8.63 12.30 18.01
C THR A 73 9.05 12.16 16.54
N ALA A 74 9.35 10.95 16.07
CA ALA A 74 9.88 10.72 14.73
C ALA A 74 9.20 9.55 13.99
N GLY A 75 9.56 8.30 14.30
CA GLY A 75 9.02 7.10 13.64
C GLY A 75 7.51 7.01 13.73
N SER A 76 6.94 7.24 14.92
CA SER A 76 5.48 7.26 15.10
C SER A 76 4.80 8.35 14.26
N VAL A 77 5.46 9.49 14.09
CA VAL A 77 4.97 10.62 13.28
C VAL A 77 4.99 10.24 11.80
N ILE A 78 6.10 9.68 11.33
CA ILE A 78 6.23 9.16 9.96
C ILE A 78 5.11 8.16 9.67
N TYR A 79 4.91 7.18 10.57
CA TYR A 79 3.83 6.21 10.47
C TYR A 79 2.44 6.84 10.40
N GLY A 80 2.16 7.81 11.28
CA GLY A 80 0.88 8.51 11.30
C GLY A 80 0.60 9.29 10.02
N VAL A 81 1.63 9.89 9.40
CA VAL A 81 1.48 10.56 8.10
C VAL A 81 1.17 9.54 7.01
N LEU A 82 1.93 8.45 6.91
CA LEU A 82 1.66 7.40 5.91
C LEU A 82 0.24 6.83 6.04
N GLY A 83 -0.20 6.54 7.26
CA GLY A 83 -1.54 6.01 7.55
C GLY A 83 -2.66 6.98 7.17
N LYS A 84 -2.51 8.28 7.46
CA LYS A 84 -3.49 9.31 7.04
C LYS A 84 -3.63 9.44 5.53
N HIS A 85 -2.58 9.10 4.79
CA HIS A 85 -2.59 9.10 3.32
C HIS A 85 -3.05 7.76 2.72
N ASP A 86 -3.53 6.80 3.53
CA ASP A 86 -3.97 5.46 3.08
C ASP A 86 -2.90 4.72 2.26
N LEU A 87 -1.64 4.85 2.69
CA LEU A 87 -0.50 4.23 2.01
C LEU A 87 -0.20 2.83 2.56
N SER A 88 0.15 1.92 1.66
CA SER A 88 0.69 0.60 1.96
C SER A 88 1.77 0.23 0.94
N ASN A 89 2.45 -0.89 1.17
CA ASN A 89 3.60 -1.36 0.41
C ASN A 89 4.66 -0.24 0.26
N ILE A 90 5.00 0.38 1.39
CA ILE A 90 5.84 1.57 1.44
C ILE A 90 6.75 1.55 2.68
N LEU A 91 7.98 2.03 2.48
CA LEU A 91 8.94 2.40 3.51
C LEU A 91 9.19 3.90 3.41
N ALA A 92 9.12 4.60 4.55
CA ALA A 92 9.58 5.96 4.69
C ALA A 92 10.75 6.01 5.68
N VAL A 93 11.87 6.60 5.28
CA VAL A 93 13.03 6.84 6.14
C VAL A 93 13.31 8.33 6.14
N VAL A 94 13.41 8.93 7.33
CA VAL A 94 13.85 10.32 7.49
C VAL A 94 15.20 10.31 8.18
N ILE A 95 16.23 10.62 7.40
CA ILE A 95 17.61 10.76 7.83
C ILE A 95 17.79 12.15 8.40
N ARG A 96 18.31 12.25 9.63
CA ARG A 96 18.59 13.53 10.29
C ARG A 96 20.07 13.70 10.54
N TYR A 97 20.60 14.84 10.13
CA TYR A 97 21.90 15.36 10.57
C TYR A 97 21.68 16.51 11.55
N TYR A 98 22.12 16.34 12.80
CA TYR A 98 21.94 17.35 13.83
C TYR A 98 22.75 18.64 13.54
N GLY A 99 22.06 19.78 13.59
CA GLY A 99 22.63 21.08 13.26
C GLY A 99 23.16 21.91 14.42
N GLY A 100 23.26 21.35 15.63
CA GLY A 100 23.69 22.07 16.84
C GLY A 100 22.57 22.80 17.59
N ILE A 101 21.36 22.89 17.05
CA ILE A 101 20.20 23.55 17.69
C ILE A 101 19.14 22.51 18.05
N LYS A 102 18.76 22.44 19.33
CA LYS A 102 17.68 21.56 19.80
C LYS A 102 16.31 22.08 19.33
N LEU A 103 15.50 21.18 18.78
CA LEU A 103 14.15 21.51 18.29
C LEU A 103 13.05 21.36 19.36
N GLY A 104 13.32 20.62 20.43
CA GLY A 104 12.30 20.18 21.39
C GLY A 104 11.32 19.18 20.76
N ALA A 105 10.51 18.51 21.59
CA ALA A 105 9.61 17.44 21.13
C ALA A 105 8.63 17.93 20.04
N GLY A 106 7.95 19.05 20.26
CA GLY A 106 7.02 19.61 19.27
C GLY A 106 7.70 20.07 17.98
N GLY A 107 8.96 20.52 18.05
CA GLY A 107 9.73 20.88 16.85
C GLY A 107 10.14 19.65 16.04
N LEU A 108 10.51 18.54 16.70
CA LEU A 108 10.79 17.27 16.03
C LEU A 108 9.56 16.71 15.34
N VAL A 109 8.42 16.65 16.04
CA VAL A 109 7.16 16.19 15.45
C VAL A 109 6.83 16.97 14.18
N ARG A 110 6.94 18.30 14.20
CA ARG A 110 6.73 19.13 13.00
C ARG A 110 7.74 18.85 11.90
N ALA A 111 9.02 18.71 12.24
CA ALA A 111 10.09 18.47 11.27
C ALA A 111 9.95 17.10 10.56
N TYR A 112 9.67 16.03 11.30
CA TYR A 112 9.45 14.71 10.71
C TYR A 112 8.18 14.67 9.87
N SER A 113 7.08 15.24 10.39
CA SER A 113 5.81 15.32 9.67
C SER A 113 5.95 16.09 8.34
N SER A 114 6.54 17.28 8.37
CA SER A 114 6.72 18.09 7.16
C SER A 114 7.68 17.44 6.17
N SER A 115 8.70 16.70 6.64
CA SER A 115 9.65 16.01 5.74
C SER A 115 8.95 14.95 4.91
N VAL A 116 8.07 14.16 5.54
CA VAL A 116 7.28 13.14 4.85
C VAL A 116 6.25 13.80 3.93
N ALA A 117 5.56 14.85 4.39
CA ALA A 117 4.58 15.57 3.58
C ALA A 117 5.19 16.13 2.28
N LEU A 118 6.36 16.78 2.37
CA LEU A 118 7.08 17.30 1.20
C LEU A 118 7.49 16.21 0.21
N ALA A 119 7.86 15.02 0.70
CA ALA A 119 8.14 13.88 -0.17
C ALA A 119 6.86 13.35 -0.81
N LEU A 120 5.73 13.30 -0.09
CA LEU A 120 4.44 12.87 -0.62
C LEU A 120 3.88 13.82 -1.68
N GLU A 121 4.12 15.12 -1.57
CA GLU A 121 3.73 16.10 -2.61
C GLU A 121 4.40 15.83 -3.97
N LYS A 122 5.57 15.18 -3.96
CA LYS A 122 6.33 14.83 -5.16
C LYS A 122 6.07 13.40 -5.65
N ALA A 123 5.28 12.63 -4.91
CA ALA A 123 5.03 11.23 -5.21
C ALA A 123 3.92 11.08 -6.26
N VAL A 124 4.14 10.20 -7.22
CA VAL A 124 3.09 9.68 -8.10
C VAL A 124 2.46 8.48 -7.39
N PHE A 125 1.16 8.54 -7.13
CA PHE A 125 0.43 7.50 -6.42
C PHE A 125 -0.18 6.46 -7.37
N LEU A 126 -0.07 5.19 -6.99
CA LEU A 126 -0.70 4.07 -7.69
C LEU A 126 -1.69 3.35 -6.77
N PRO A 127 -2.91 3.04 -7.23
CA PRO A 127 -3.86 2.27 -6.43
C PRO A 127 -3.34 0.85 -6.19
N ILE A 128 -3.57 0.32 -4.99
CA ILE A 128 -3.37 -1.10 -4.70
C ILE A 128 -4.74 -1.77 -4.85
N ILE A 129 -4.90 -2.59 -5.88
CA ILE A 129 -6.13 -3.33 -6.14
C ILE A 129 -5.95 -4.76 -5.63
N ASN A 130 -6.75 -5.13 -4.63
CA ASN A 130 -6.83 -6.52 -4.19
C ASN A 130 -7.80 -7.26 -5.08
N TYR A 131 -7.39 -8.40 -5.62
CA TYR A 131 -8.24 -9.25 -6.42
C TYR A 131 -8.62 -10.50 -5.63
N VAL A 132 -9.81 -11.04 -5.91
CA VAL A 132 -10.24 -12.37 -5.49
C VAL A 132 -10.64 -13.18 -6.72
N ILE A 133 -10.67 -14.50 -6.57
CA ILE A 133 -11.15 -15.38 -7.62
C ILE A 133 -12.59 -15.78 -7.30
N LEU A 134 -13.51 -15.45 -8.20
CA LEU A 134 -14.87 -15.98 -8.20
C LEU A 134 -14.96 -17.16 -9.14
N THR A 135 -15.48 -18.28 -8.64
CA THR A 135 -15.88 -19.42 -9.45
C THR A 135 -17.38 -19.33 -9.71
N LEU A 136 -17.74 -19.33 -10.98
CA LEU A 136 -19.12 -19.24 -11.45
C LEU A 136 -19.49 -20.56 -12.12
N THR A 137 -20.57 -21.20 -11.69
CA THR A 137 -21.13 -22.40 -12.34
C THR A 137 -22.55 -22.12 -12.80
N PHE A 138 -22.84 -22.32 -14.09
CA PHE A 138 -24.14 -22.02 -14.68
C PHE A 138 -24.40 -22.77 -16.00
N ALA A 139 -25.68 -22.96 -16.33
CA ALA A 139 -26.09 -23.59 -17.58
C ALA A 139 -25.85 -22.71 -18.82
N TYR A 140 -25.68 -23.34 -19.99
CA TYR A 140 -25.45 -22.66 -21.27
C TYR A 140 -26.49 -21.59 -21.63
N SER A 141 -27.73 -21.69 -21.14
CA SER A 141 -28.77 -20.68 -21.36
C SER A 141 -28.40 -19.29 -20.83
N HIS A 142 -27.51 -19.23 -19.82
CA HIS A 142 -27.05 -17.98 -19.21
C HIS A 142 -25.71 -17.50 -19.77
N HIS A 143 -25.10 -18.23 -20.72
CA HIS A 143 -23.77 -17.93 -21.20
C HIS A 143 -23.63 -16.50 -21.73
N HIS A 144 -24.57 -16.06 -22.58
CA HIS A 144 -24.48 -14.74 -23.17
C HIS A 144 -24.63 -13.60 -22.14
N SER A 145 -25.58 -13.72 -21.21
CA SER A 145 -25.81 -12.71 -20.16
C SER A 145 -24.63 -12.65 -19.19
N VAL A 146 -24.10 -13.79 -18.76
CA VAL A 146 -22.92 -13.85 -17.88
C VAL A 146 -21.70 -13.24 -18.57
N MET A 147 -21.40 -13.64 -19.80
CA MET A 147 -20.23 -13.10 -20.53
C MET A 147 -20.31 -11.59 -20.73
N LYS A 148 -21.52 -11.04 -20.92
CA LYS A 148 -21.73 -9.59 -21.00
C LYS A 148 -21.43 -8.88 -19.67
N LEU A 149 -21.83 -9.45 -18.55
CA LEU A 149 -21.52 -8.90 -17.22
C LEU A 149 -20.02 -9.00 -16.87
N LEU A 150 -19.32 -9.95 -17.48
CA LEU A 150 -17.89 -10.19 -17.26
C LEU A 150 -16.96 -9.43 -18.23
N GLU A 151 -17.49 -8.57 -19.10
CA GLU A 151 -16.71 -7.90 -20.16
C GLU A 151 -15.49 -7.11 -19.64
N ASN A 152 -15.61 -6.50 -18.45
CA ASN A 152 -14.54 -5.73 -17.81
C ASN A 152 -13.71 -6.53 -16.80
N TYR A 153 -13.93 -7.85 -16.69
CA TYR A 153 -13.25 -8.72 -15.74
C TYR A 153 -12.39 -9.75 -16.46
N GLU A 154 -11.24 -10.07 -15.87
CA GLU A 154 -10.32 -11.06 -16.42
C GLU A 154 -10.83 -12.47 -16.09
N ILE A 155 -11.12 -13.28 -17.12
CA ILE A 155 -11.47 -14.70 -16.94
C ILE A 155 -10.19 -15.53 -17.03
N ILE A 156 -9.82 -16.14 -15.90
CA ILE A 156 -8.58 -16.91 -15.73
C ILE A 156 -8.72 -18.32 -16.31
N ASP A 157 -9.89 -18.94 -16.11
CA ASP A 157 -10.15 -20.29 -16.59
C ASP A 157 -11.60 -20.48 -17.05
N LYS A 158 -11.79 -21.39 -18.02
CA LYS A 158 -13.08 -21.71 -18.64
C LYS A 158 -13.17 -23.20 -18.92
N VAL A 159 -14.13 -23.86 -18.27
CA VAL A 159 -14.41 -25.28 -18.45
C VAL A 159 -15.86 -25.45 -18.92
N PHE A 160 -16.04 -26.12 -20.06
CA PHE A 160 -17.34 -26.37 -20.69
C PHE A 160 -17.65 -27.87 -20.59
N GLU A 161 -18.56 -28.24 -19.68
CA GLU A 161 -19.03 -29.61 -19.50
C GLU A 161 -20.57 -29.64 -19.62
N SER A 162 -21.26 -30.34 -18.70
CA SER A 162 -22.71 -30.26 -18.57
C SER A 162 -23.18 -28.84 -18.21
N ASP A 163 -22.39 -28.16 -17.37
CA ASP A 163 -22.50 -26.74 -17.05
C ASP A 163 -21.20 -26.02 -17.43
N ILE A 164 -21.28 -24.70 -17.53
CA ILE A 164 -20.14 -23.83 -17.75
C ILE A 164 -19.57 -23.44 -16.40
N ASN A 165 -18.26 -23.63 -16.24
CA ASN A 165 -17.51 -23.21 -15.06
C ASN A 165 -16.49 -22.15 -15.47
N LEU A 166 -16.56 -20.97 -14.85
CA LEU A 166 -15.60 -19.89 -15.07
C LEU A 166 -14.87 -19.55 -13.77
N SER A 167 -13.57 -19.31 -13.85
CA SER A 167 -12.81 -18.63 -12.79
C SER A 167 -12.49 -17.22 -13.22
N VAL A 168 -12.98 -16.23 -12.47
CA VAL A 168 -12.89 -14.81 -12.82
C VAL A 168 -12.10 -14.08 -11.75
N ARG A 169 -11.12 -13.28 -12.18
CA ARG A 169 -10.40 -12.35 -11.33
C ARG A 169 -11.22 -11.08 -11.15
N VAL A 170 -11.60 -10.79 -9.92
CA VAL A 170 -12.51 -9.67 -9.61
C VAL A 170 -11.85 -8.79 -8.55
N PRO A 171 -11.78 -7.45 -8.74
CA PRO A 171 -11.42 -6.53 -7.68
C PRO A 171 -12.31 -6.80 -6.46
N LYS A 172 -11.70 -6.90 -5.27
CA LYS A 172 -12.40 -7.28 -4.03
C LYS A 172 -13.61 -6.36 -3.76
N ASP A 173 -13.49 -5.08 -4.10
CA ASP A 173 -14.53 -4.07 -3.90
C ASP A 173 -15.72 -4.24 -4.87
N ASP A 174 -15.53 -4.93 -6.00
CA ASP A 174 -16.58 -5.18 -7.00
C ASP A 174 -17.37 -6.48 -6.73
N VAL A 175 -16.89 -7.34 -5.81
CA VAL A 175 -17.43 -8.69 -5.59
C VAL A 175 -18.91 -8.69 -5.25
N GLU A 176 -19.34 -7.84 -4.31
CA GLU A 176 -20.73 -7.78 -3.86
C GLU A 176 -21.65 -7.31 -5.00
N LEU A 177 -21.25 -6.26 -5.71
CA LEU A 177 -22.01 -5.71 -6.83
C LEU A 177 -22.14 -6.71 -7.97
N LEU A 178 -21.01 -7.30 -8.39
CA LEU A 178 -21.00 -8.29 -9.47
C LEU A 178 -21.84 -9.52 -9.11
N SER A 179 -21.72 -10.00 -7.86
CA SER A 179 -22.50 -11.14 -7.38
C SER A 179 -24.01 -10.85 -7.42
N ALA A 180 -24.43 -9.67 -6.98
CA ALA A 180 -25.82 -9.24 -7.04
C ALA A 180 -26.35 -9.17 -8.49
N LEU A 181 -25.58 -8.61 -9.42
CA LEU A 181 -25.95 -8.51 -10.84
C LEU A 181 -26.08 -9.89 -11.50
N LEU A 182 -25.15 -10.80 -11.21
CA LEU A 182 -25.19 -12.19 -11.70
C LEU A 182 -26.43 -12.92 -11.15
N SER A 183 -26.71 -12.77 -9.86
CA SER A 183 -27.91 -13.32 -9.22
C SER A 183 -29.21 -12.79 -9.84
N ASP A 184 -29.32 -11.47 -10.04
CA ASP A 184 -30.53 -10.84 -10.58
C ASP A 184 -30.81 -11.27 -12.04
N GLN A 185 -29.81 -11.19 -12.92
CA GLN A 185 -29.98 -11.56 -14.33
C GLN A 185 -30.27 -13.06 -14.53
N SER A 186 -29.76 -13.92 -13.66
CA SER A 186 -29.97 -15.36 -13.76
C SER A 186 -31.16 -15.88 -12.95
N LYS A 187 -31.87 -15.00 -12.22
CA LYS A 187 -32.89 -15.42 -11.23
C LYS A 187 -32.33 -16.44 -10.22
N ASN A 188 -31.12 -16.19 -9.72
CA ASN A 188 -30.36 -17.04 -8.80
C ASN A 188 -30.02 -18.44 -9.34
N GLN A 189 -29.83 -18.58 -10.65
CA GLN A 189 -29.44 -19.85 -11.29
C GLN A 189 -27.93 -19.99 -11.51
N ILE A 190 -27.13 -18.99 -11.11
CA ILE A 190 -25.67 -19.06 -11.11
C ILE A 190 -25.20 -19.39 -9.68
N ILE A 191 -24.38 -20.43 -9.56
CA ILE A 191 -23.67 -20.74 -8.31
C ILE A 191 -22.39 -19.91 -8.30
N ILE A 192 -22.24 -19.06 -7.29
CA ILE A 192 -21.08 -18.17 -7.10
C ILE A 192 -20.31 -18.66 -5.88
N LYS A 193 -19.02 -18.94 -6.04
CA LYS A 193 -18.11 -19.27 -4.93
C LYS A 193 -16.92 -18.33 -4.95
N GLN A 194 -16.59 -17.76 -3.80
CA GLN A 194 -15.37 -16.97 -3.63
C GLN A 194 -14.26 -17.89 -3.11
N ASN A 195 -13.15 -17.95 -3.85
CA ASN A 195 -11.94 -18.60 -3.39
C ASN A 195 -10.98 -17.52 -2.88
N GLU A 196 -10.51 -17.66 -1.64
CA GLU A 196 -9.37 -16.89 -1.15
C GLU A 196 -8.09 -17.46 -1.75
N GLN A 197 -7.26 -16.61 -2.34
CA GLN A 197 -5.85 -16.91 -2.61
C GLN A 197 -5.00 -16.32 -1.49
#